data_AF-A0A4Y2J744-F1
#
_entry.id   AF-A0A4Y2J744-F1
#
_cell.length_a   1.000
_cell.length_b   1.000
_cell.length_c   1.000
_cell.angle_alpha   90.00
_cell.angle_beta   90.00
_cell.angle_gamma   90.00
#
_symmetry.space_group_name_H-M   'P 1'
#
loop_
_entity.id
_entity.type
_entity.pdbx_description
1 polymer ?
#
loop_
_entity_poly.entity_id
_entity_poly.type
_entity_poly.pdbx_seq_one_letter_code
_entity_poly.pdbx_strand_id
1 'polypeptide(L)'
;MGTGCSYCAFENCIEVLEWKGKLEKFHTVFQDELMGLKEAIIRASQGNEITKIWTDSLSSVMAVLDPRTPHLLVRDIQSLLTQNRNILVGWIKAHVGYRGNEEADTLAKKSITEGVVVKALKPRCELKQLLQELFLKKWQHLWDNGNTGCSVHKVLKTVHIKPVFWTHEEILSATGHGPFPSFFSRFHLSESDSCTC
;
A
#
# COMPACT_ATOMS: atom_id res chain seq x y z
N MET A 1 -7.76 12.12 6.94
CA MET A 1 -8.55 11.40 7.96
C MET A 1 -7.79 10.11 8.27
N GLY A 2 -7.62 9.75 9.55
CA GLY A 2 -7.10 8.43 9.89
C GLY A 2 -8.20 7.40 9.68
N THR A 3 -7.82 6.14 9.51
CA THR A 3 -8.77 5.02 9.50
C THR A 3 -8.61 4.19 10.76
N GLY A 4 -9.65 3.46 11.11
CA GLY A 4 -9.76 2.80 12.39
C GLY A 4 -10.64 1.57 12.26
N CYS A 5 -10.42 0.60 13.13
CA CYS A 5 -11.21 -0.62 13.22
C CYS A 5 -11.78 -0.74 14.63
N SER A 6 -12.78 -1.58 14.78
CA SER A 6 -13.45 -1.80 16.06
C SER A 6 -14.16 -3.16 16.05
N TYR A 7 -14.56 -3.60 17.23
CA TYR A 7 -15.63 -4.57 17.38
C TYR A 7 -16.43 -4.23 18.64
N CYS A 8 -17.66 -4.73 18.70
CA CYS A 8 -18.48 -4.73 19.90
C CYS A 8 -19.13 -6.11 20.07
N ALA A 9 -19.34 -6.54 21.31
CA ALA A 9 -19.98 -7.80 21.64
C ALA A 9 -21.26 -7.55 22.43
N PHE A 10 -22.28 -8.37 22.15
CA PHE A 10 -23.58 -8.30 22.79
C PHE A 10 -23.94 -9.65 23.40
N GLU A 11 -24.42 -9.64 24.64
CA GLU A 11 -25.04 -10.78 25.31
C GLU A 11 -26.48 -10.38 25.67
N ASN A 12 -27.47 -11.19 25.29
CA ASN A 12 -28.88 -10.91 25.55
C ASN A 12 -29.33 -9.49 25.14
N CYS A 13 -28.86 -9.00 23.97
CA CYS A 13 -29.13 -7.67 23.43
C CYS A 13 -28.53 -6.49 24.25
N ILE A 14 -27.66 -6.77 25.22
CA ILE A 14 -26.93 -5.78 26.00
C ILE A 14 -25.47 -5.80 25.53
N GLU A 15 -24.91 -4.61 25.30
CA GLU A 15 -23.50 -4.48 24.95
C GLU A 15 -22.65 -4.80 26.17
N VAL A 16 -21.74 -5.75 26.02
CA VAL A 16 -20.88 -6.23 27.12
C VAL A 16 -19.41 -5.86 26.93
N LEU A 17 -19.01 -5.56 25.69
CA LEU A 17 -17.62 -5.29 25.35
C LEU A 17 -17.53 -4.41 24.11
N GLU A 18 -16.60 -3.47 24.13
CA GLU A 18 -16.16 -2.70 22.98
C GLU A 18 -14.65 -2.75 22.86
N TRP A 19 -14.16 -2.63 21.63
CA TRP A 19 -12.75 -2.42 21.35
C TRP A 19 -12.57 -1.47 20.18
N LYS A 20 -11.54 -0.62 20.27
CA LYS A 20 -11.23 0.44 19.31
C LYS A 20 -9.75 0.36 18.92
N GLY A 21 -9.49 0.04 17.66
CA GLY A 21 -8.15 0.00 17.07
C GLY A 21 -7.91 1.18 16.16
N LYS A 22 -6.83 1.92 16.41
CA LYS A 22 -6.36 3.01 15.56
C LYS A 22 -5.27 2.51 14.62
N LEU A 23 -5.47 2.68 13.32
CA LEU A 23 -4.45 2.39 12.30
C LEU A 23 -3.85 3.69 11.75
N GLU A 24 -2.66 3.57 11.17
CA GLU A 24 -1.99 4.69 10.50
C GLU A 24 -2.70 5.06 9.20
N LYS A 25 -2.59 6.33 8.79
CA LYS A 25 -3.32 6.92 7.64
C LYS A 25 -3.07 6.25 6.28
N PHE A 26 -1.98 5.49 6.15
CA PHE A 26 -1.63 4.81 4.90
C PHE A 26 -2.30 3.43 4.76
N HIS A 27 -3.02 2.95 5.78
CA HIS A 27 -3.75 1.69 5.68
C HIS A 27 -5.01 1.85 4.83
N THR A 28 -5.39 0.75 4.19
CA THR A 28 -6.63 0.69 3.39
C THR A 28 -7.80 0.25 4.26
N VAL A 29 -9.02 0.67 3.91
CA VAL A 29 -10.27 0.21 4.56
C VAL A 29 -10.30 -1.32 4.67
N PHE A 30 -9.89 -2.04 3.61
CA PHE A 30 -9.82 -3.50 3.64
C PHE A 30 -8.90 -4.05 4.74
N GLN A 31 -7.76 -3.41 5.02
CA GLN A 31 -6.88 -3.80 6.12
C GLN A 31 -7.49 -3.48 7.48
N ASP A 32 -8.20 -2.37 7.61
CA ASP A 32 -8.89 -1.98 8.84
C ASP A 32 -9.98 -3.01 9.18
N GLU A 33 -10.82 -3.36 8.20
CA GLU A 33 -11.87 -4.38 8.34
C GLU A 33 -11.31 -5.75 8.75
N LEU A 34 -10.24 -6.20 8.08
CA LEU A 34 -9.57 -7.44 8.44
C LEU A 34 -8.95 -7.38 9.84
N MET A 35 -8.43 -6.23 10.26
CA MET A 35 -7.86 -6.07 11.59
C MET A 35 -8.94 -6.12 12.68
N GLY A 36 -10.06 -5.43 12.48
CA GLY A 36 -11.21 -5.51 13.37
C GLY A 36 -11.72 -6.95 13.52
N LEU A 37 -11.83 -7.67 12.39
CA LEU A 37 -12.20 -9.08 12.38
C LEU A 37 -11.18 -9.96 13.13
N LYS A 38 -9.88 -9.75 12.88
CA LYS A 38 -8.81 -10.51 13.56
C LYS A 38 -8.87 -10.33 15.07
N GLU A 39 -9.01 -9.10 15.55
CA GLU A 39 -9.08 -8.80 16.98
C GLU A 39 -10.36 -9.35 17.63
N ALA A 40 -11.49 -9.31 16.92
CA ALA A 40 -12.73 -9.96 17.36
C ALA A 40 -12.55 -11.49 17.50
N ILE A 41 -11.86 -12.14 16.55
CA ILE A 41 -11.57 -13.57 16.61
C ILE A 41 -10.61 -13.90 17.76
N ILE A 42 -9.55 -13.10 17.94
CA ILE A 42 -8.61 -13.26 19.07
C ILE A 42 -9.38 -13.16 20.39
N ARG A 43 -10.25 -12.17 20.54
CA ARG A 43 -11.08 -12.03 21.74
C ARG A 43 -12.02 -13.22 21.94
N ALA A 44 -12.70 -13.67 20.89
CA ALA A 44 -13.61 -14.80 20.93
C ALA A 44 -12.89 -16.12 21.26
N SER A 45 -11.63 -16.27 20.82
CA SER A 45 -10.81 -17.47 21.10
C SER A 45 -10.45 -17.65 22.58
N GLN A 46 -10.61 -16.61 23.41
CA GLN A 46 -10.43 -16.71 24.86
C GLN A 46 -11.60 -17.40 25.56
N GLY A 47 -12.76 -17.52 24.88
CA GLY A 47 -13.93 -18.24 25.37
C GLY A 47 -14.07 -19.61 24.71
N ASN A 48 -14.71 -20.54 25.41
CA ASN A 48 -15.03 -21.87 24.89
C ASN A 48 -16.44 -21.95 24.26
N GLU A 49 -17.22 -20.88 24.34
CA GLU A 49 -18.58 -20.84 23.83
C GLU A 49 -18.62 -20.67 22.31
N ILE A 50 -19.71 -21.14 21.70
CA ILE A 50 -19.94 -20.94 20.28
C ILE A 50 -20.21 -19.46 20.04
N THR A 51 -19.26 -18.76 19.44
CA THR A 51 -19.34 -17.32 19.20
C THR A 51 -19.61 -17.05 17.73
N LYS A 52 -20.63 -16.24 17.44
CA LYS A 52 -20.93 -15.76 16.09
C LYS A 52 -20.41 -14.34 15.93
N ILE A 53 -19.50 -14.14 14.98
CA ILE A 53 -18.97 -12.83 14.61
C ILE A 53 -19.62 -12.42 13.29
N TRP A 54 -20.19 -11.22 13.26
CA TRP A 54 -20.80 -10.65 12.07
C TRP A 54 -19.99 -9.43 11.62
N THR A 55 -19.68 -9.37 10.33
CA THR A 55 -19.01 -8.22 9.69
C THR A 55 -19.81 -7.78 8.47
N ASP A 56 -19.84 -6.49 8.18
CA ASP A 56 -20.45 -5.97 6.97
C ASP A 56 -19.51 -5.86 5.77
N SER A 57 -18.21 -6.11 6.00
CA SER A 57 -17.20 -6.19 4.96
C SER A 57 -17.26 -7.52 4.21
N LEU A 58 -18.11 -7.57 3.17
CA LEU A 58 -18.21 -8.72 2.27
C LEU A 58 -16.85 -9.09 1.67
N SER A 59 -16.02 -8.09 1.37
CA SER A 59 -14.65 -8.31 0.87
C SER A 59 -13.79 -9.09 1.86
N SER A 60 -13.86 -8.79 3.16
CA SER A 60 -13.10 -9.49 4.19
C SER A 60 -13.53 -10.94 4.31
N VAL A 61 -14.85 -11.20 4.31
CA VAL A 61 -15.40 -12.56 4.34
C VAL A 61 -14.97 -13.36 3.12
N MET A 62 -15.13 -12.79 1.92
CA MET A 62 -14.72 -13.47 0.68
C MET A 62 -13.22 -13.75 0.63
N ALA A 63 -12.39 -12.84 1.14
CA ALA A 63 -10.95 -13.04 1.21
C ALA A 63 -10.58 -14.18 2.18
N VAL A 64 -11.21 -14.23 3.36
CA VAL A 64 -10.99 -15.29 4.35
C VAL A 64 -11.46 -16.65 3.83
N LEU A 65 -12.49 -16.68 2.99
CA LEU A 65 -12.96 -17.92 2.35
C LEU A 65 -12.05 -18.42 1.22
N ASP A 66 -11.17 -17.59 0.65
CA ASP A 66 -10.25 -18.02 -0.41
C ASP A 66 -8.99 -18.71 0.17
N PRO A 67 -8.86 -20.04 0.06
CA PRO A 67 -7.71 -20.76 0.62
C PRO A 67 -6.40 -20.47 -0.11
N ARG A 68 -6.44 -19.85 -1.30
CA ARG A 68 -5.25 -19.59 -2.13
C ARG A 68 -4.69 -18.18 -1.94
N THR A 69 -5.32 -17.36 -1.10
CA THR A 69 -4.92 -15.98 -0.90
C THR A 69 -3.44 -15.88 -0.46
N PRO A 70 -2.64 -15.01 -1.10
CA PRO A 70 -1.28 -14.71 -0.64
C PRO A 70 -1.26 -13.65 0.47
N HIS A 71 -2.41 -13.09 0.86
CA HIS A 71 -2.49 -11.98 1.80
C HIS A 71 -2.19 -12.45 3.23
N LEU A 72 -1.08 -11.99 3.81
CA LEU A 72 -0.59 -12.45 5.12
C LEU A 72 -1.62 -12.30 6.25
N LEU A 73 -2.26 -11.14 6.38
CA LEU A 73 -3.29 -10.92 7.41
C LEU A 73 -4.49 -11.87 7.27
N VAL A 74 -4.85 -12.24 6.04
CA VAL A 74 -5.97 -13.17 5.80
C VAL A 74 -5.55 -14.58 6.19
N ARG A 75 -4.31 -14.98 5.89
CA ARG A 75 -3.75 -16.27 6.34
C ARG A 75 -3.69 -16.37 7.86
N ASP A 76 -3.33 -15.29 8.56
CA ASP A 76 -3.39 -15.25 10.02
C ASP A 76 -4.81 -15.53 10.51
N ILE A 77 -5.81 -14.86 9.94
CA ILE A 77 -7.23 -15.04 10.29
C ILE A 77 -7.69 -16.47 9.98
N GLN A 78 -7.35 -17.02 8.82
CA GLN A 78 -7.65 -18.41 8.45
C GLN A 78 -7.04 -19.41 9.45
N SER A 79 -5.80 -19.17 9.89
CA SER A 79 -5.14 -19.98 10.91
C SER A 79 -5.87 -19.89 12.26
N LEU A 80 -6.24 -18.68 12.69
CA LEU A 80 -6.98 -18.47 13.93
C LEU A 80 -8.34 -19.18 13.92
N LEU A 81 -9.08 -19.10 12.81
CA LEU A 81 -10.37 -19.80 12.67
C LEU A 81 -10.21 -21.32 12.64
N THR A 82 -9.13 -21.83 12.02
CA THR A 82 -8.84 -23.28 12.00
C THR A 82 -8.54 -23.81 13.40
N GLN A 83 -7.86 -23.02 14.23
CA GLN A 83 -7.55 -23.34 15.62
C GLN A 83 -8.78 -23.23 16.54
N ASN A 84 -9.74 -22.38 16.22
CA ASN A 84 -10.90 -22.06 17.06
C ASN A 84 -12.22 -22.41 16.37
N ARG A 85 -12.58 -23.70 16.35
CA ARG A 85 -13.76 -24.21 15.63
C ARG A 85 -15.11 -23.80 16.21
N ASN A 86 -15.13 -23.23 17.40
CA ASN A 86 -16.32 -22.65 18.04
C ASN A 86 -16.67 -21.26 17.51
N ILE A 87 -15.84 -20.65 16.66
CA ILE A 87 -16.07 -19.32 16.12
C ILE A 87 -16.67 -19.43 14.71
N LEU A 88 -17.81 -18.77 14.50
CA LEU A 88 -18.49 -18.70 13.21
C LEU A 88 -18.46 -17.26 12.72
N VAL A 89 -17.91 -17.02 11.52
CA VAL A 89 -17.89 -15.70 10.89
C VAL A 89 -18.97 -15.65 9.82
N GLY A 90 -19.79 -14.60 9.86
CA GLY A 90 -20.84 -14.35 8.88
C GLY A 90 -20.82 -12.92 8.35
N TRP A 91 -21.42 -12.74 7.19
CA TRP A 91 -21.63 -11.42 6.61
C TRP A 91 -23.03 -10.87 6.95
N ILE A 92 -23.11 -9.59 7.29
CA ILE A 92 -24.37 -8.85 7.41
C ILE A 92 -24.38 -7.63 6.50
N LYS A 93 -25.56 -7.16 6.14
CA LYS A 93 -25.67 -5.96 5.30
C LYS A 93 -25.42 -4.70 6.15
N ALA A 94 -24.56 -3.82 5.67
CA ALA A 94 -24.33 -2.50 6.26
C ALA A 94 -25.59 -1.60 6.18
N HIS A 95 -25.72 -0.67 7.13
CA HIS A 95 -26.68 0.45 7.10
C HIS A 95 -28.16 0.05 6.93
N VAL A 96 -28.56 -1.05 7.55
CA VAL A 96 -29.98 -1.47 7.63
C VAL A 96 -30.53 -1.41 9.06
N GLY A 97 -29.83 -0.75 9.98
CA GLY A 97 -30.30 -0.52 11.35
C GLY A 97 -30.03 -1.68 12.31
N TYR A 98 -29.12 -2.58 12.00
CA TYR A 98 -28.65 -3.58 12.96
C TYR A 98 -27.83 -2.89 14.05
N ARG A 99 -28.37 -2.81 15.27
CA ARG A 99 -27.76 -2.10 16.40
C ARG A 99 -26.26 -2.39 16.58
N GLY A 100 -25.85 -3.65 16.53
CA GLY A 100 -24.44 -4.01 16.68
C GLY A 100 -23.55 -3.53 15.54
N ASN A 101 -24.05 -3.47 14.30
CA ASN A 101 -23.29 -2.94 13.17
C ASN A 101 -23.13 -1.43 13.26
N GLU A 102 -24.22 -0.71 13.54
CA GLU A 102 -24.19 0.75 13.65
C GLU A 102 -23.30 1.22 14.84
N GLU A 103 -23.28 0.44 15.93
CA GLU A 103 -22.37 0.70 17.05
C GLU A 103 -20.92 0.43 16.66
N ALA A 104 -20.61 -0.70 16.00
CA ALA A 104 -19.27 -0.99 15.50
C ALA A 104 -18.76 0.14 14.58
N ASP A 105 -19.58 0.62 13.64
CA ASP A 105 -19.27 1.76 12.76
C ASP A 105 -18.99 3.06 13.54
N THR A 106 -19.77 3.30 14.59
CA THR A 106 -19.59 4.46 15.47
C THR A 106 -18.28 4.36 16.24
N LEU A 107 -17.94 3.16 16.73
CA LEU A 107 -16.68 2.87 17.42
C LEU A 107 -15.48 3.00 16.49
N ALA A 108 -15.59 2.56 15.24
CA ALA A 108 -14.53 2.70 14.24
C ALA A 108 -14.23 4.18 13.95
N LYS A 109 -15.24 5.04 13.94
CA LYS A 109 -15.05 6.50 13.83
C LYS A 109 -14.37 7.09 15.06
N LYS A 110 -14.77 6.66 16.26
CA LYS A 110 -14.16 7.10 17.54
C LYS A 110 -12.72 6.61 17.71
N SER A 111 -12.36 5.47 17.11
CA SER A 111 -11.02 4.91 17.27
C SER A 111 -9.89 5.78 16.69
N ILE A 112 -10.21 6.71 15.79
CA ILE A 112 -9.23 7.69 15.27
C ILE A 112 -8.65 8.56 16.40
N THR A 113 -9.47 8.91 17.40
CA THR A 113 -9.09 9.75 18.54
C THR A 113 -8.80 8.94 19.79
N GLU A 114 -9.59 7.91 20.05
CA GLU A 114 -9.60 7.15 21.32
C GLU A 114 -8.99 5.75 21.21
N GLY A 115 -8.71 5.28 19.99
CA GLY A 115 -8.30 3.90 19.74
C GLY A 115 -6.87 3.61 20.15
N VAL A 116 -6.64 2.35 20.53
CA VAL A 116 -5.29 1.82 20.79
C VAL A 116 -4.56 1.71 19.45
N VAL A 117 -3.30 2.15 19.38
CA VAL A 117 -2.51 2.07 18.15
C VAL A 117 -2.23 0.60 17.81
N VAL A 118 -2.75 0.16 16.66
CA VAL A 118 -2.56 -1.20 16.15
C VAL A 118 -1.41 -1.22 15.15
N LYS A 119 -0.44 -2.10 15.39
CA LYS A 119 0.67 -2.32 14.45
C LYS A 119 0.22 -3.23 13.32
N ALA A 120 0.07 -2.66 12.13
CA ALA A 120 -0.22 -3.38 10.90
C ALA A 120 0.90 -3.19 9.87
N LEU A 121 1.01 -4.14 8.94
CA LEU A 121 1.95 -4.06 7.85
C LEU A 121 1.50 -2.99 6.84
N LYS A 122 2.47 -2.19 6.36
CA LYS A 122 2.23 -1.24 5.27
C LYS A 122 1.66 -1.97 4.06
N PRO A 123 0.57 -1.46 3.44
CA PRO A 123 0.07 -2.04 2.21
C PRO A 123 1.13 -1.99 1.10
N ARG A 124 1.01 -2.93 0.16
CA ARG A 124 1.98 -3.10 -0.94
C ARG A 124 2.13 -1.83 -1.79
N CYS A 125 1.05 -1.07 -1.99
CA CYS A 125 1.09 0.19 -2.73
C CYS A 125 1.99 1.23 -2.06
N GLU A 126 1.84 1.43 -0.75
CA GLU A 126 2.64 2.36 0.05
C GLU A 126 4.12 2.00 0.01
N LEU A 127 4.44 0.70 0.18
CA LEU A 127 5.80 0.21 0.07
C LEU A 127 6.39 0.44 -1.33
N LYS A 128 5.60 0.16 -2.38
CA LYS A 128 6.03 0.39 -3.77
C LYS A 128 6.30 1.87 -4.02
N GLN A 129 5.43 2.76 -3.56
CA GLN A 129 5.58 4.20 -3.70
C GLN A 129 6.84 4.69 -2.97
N LEU A 130 7.04 4.29 -1.71
CA LEU A 130 8.22 4.65 -0.94
C LEU A 130 9.51 4.19 -1.61
N LEU A 131 9.55 2.93 -2.09
CA LEU A 131 10.70 2.40 -2.82
C LEU A 131 10.97 3.18 -4.12
N GLN A 132 9.92 3.53 -4.85
CA GLN A 132 10.02 4.32 -6.08
C GLN A 132 10.57 5.73 -5.80
N GLU A 133 10.11 6.39 -4.73
CA GLU A 133 10.62 7.70 -4.33
C GLU A 133 12.10 7.65 -3.91
N LEU A 134 12.49 6.64 -3.13
CA LEU A 134 13.89 6.44 -2.74
C LEU A 134 14.79 6.16 -3.95
N PHE A 135 14.32 5.32 -4.87
CA PHE A 135 15.03 5.01 -6.10
C PHE A 135 15.22 6.26 -6.96
N LEU A 136 14.14 7.03 -7.18
CA LEU A 136 14.20 8.28 -7.96
C LEU A 136 15.13 9.31 -7.33
N LYS A 137 15.09 9.50 -6.01
CA LYS A 137 16.01 10.39 -5.31
C LYS A 137 17.47 9.98 -5.50
N LYS A 138 17.76 8.68 -5.36
CA LYS A 138 19.12 8.16 -5.56
C LYS A 138 19.57 8.31 -7.02
N TRP A 139 18.69 8.02 -7.97
CA TRP A 139 19.00 8.17 -9.39
C TRP A 139 19.22 9.64 -9.77
N GLN A 140 18.38 10.55 -9.29
CA GLN A 140 18.56 11.98 -9.48
C GLN A 140 19.91 12.46 -8.92
N HIS A 141 20.26 12.02 -7.71
CA HIS A 141 21.55 12.37 -7.11
C HIS A 141 22.74 11.89 -7.94
N LEU A 142 22.69 10.67 -8.47
CA LEU A 142 23.72 10.14 -9.38
C LEU A 142 23.73 10.89 -10.72
N TRP A 143 22.57 11.33 -11.19
CA TRP A 143 22.43 12.07 -12.43
C TRP A 143 23.02 13.48 -12.33
N ASP A 144 22.79 14.16 -11.20
CA ASP A 144 23.30 15.52 -10.97
C ASP A 144 24.80 15.57 -10.69
N ASN A 145 25.36 14.52 -10.09
CA ASN A 145 26.77 14.46 -9.69
C ASN A 145 27.62 13.54 -10.58
N GLY A 146 27.02 12.98 -11.63
CA GLY A 146 27.70 12.10 -12.57
C GLY A 146 28.68 12.87 -13.47
N ASN A 147 29.79 12.22 -13.83
CA ASN A 147 30.78 12.76 -14.77
C ASN A 147 30.56 12.29 -16.23
N THR A 148 29.56 11.44 -16.46
CA THR A 148 29.20 10.87 -17.77
C THR A 148 27.82 11.35 -18.18
N GLY A 149 27.58 11.49 -19.49
CA GLY A 149 26.27 11.93 -20.00
C GLY A 149 25.95 13.42 -19.79
N CYS A 150 26.95 14.26 -19.50
CA CYS A 150 26.77 15.70 -19.22
C CYS A 150 26.03 16.46 -20.32
N SER A 151 26.14 16.05 -21.59
CA SER A 151 25.39 16.68 -22.69
C SER A 151 23.89 16.41 -22.59
N VAL A 152 23.51 15.20 -22.21
CA VAL A 152 22.11 14.80 -22.00
C VAL A 152 21.55 15.45 -20.74
N HIS A 153 22.34 15.56 -19.66
CA HIS A 153 21.92 16.25 -18.42
C HIS A 153 21.54 17.72 -18.65
N LYS A 154 22.25 18.42 -19.55
CA LYS A 154 21.92 19.81 -19.93
C LYS A 154 20.50 19.95 -20.47
N VAL A 155 20.00 18.93 -21.18
CA VAL A 155 18.66 18.91 -21.78
C VAL A 155 17.64 18.30 -20.82
N LEU A 156 17.98 17.18 -20.18
CA LEU A 156 17.15 16.48 -19.21
C LEU A 156 17.77 16.58 -17.82
N LYS A 157 17.41 17.61 -17.07
CA LYS A 157 17.93 17.83 -15.71
C LYS A 157 17.29 16.90 -14.67
N THR A 158 16.09 16.40 -14.95
CA THR A 158 15.32 15.59 -14.00
C THR A 158 15.11 14.18 -14.53
N VAL A 159 15.37 13.18 -13.69
CA VAL A 159 15.12 11.78 -14.02
C VAL A 159 13.63 11.47 -13.91
N HIS A 160 13.12 10.72 -14.86
CA HIS A 160 11.73 10.25 -14.89
C HIS A 160 11.69 8.78 -15.27
N ILE A 161 10.70 8.05 -14.73
CA ILE A 161 10.47 6.64 -15.10
C ILE A 161 9.85 6.53 -16.49
N LYS A 162 9.05 7.53 -16.88
CA LYS A 162 8.46 7.56 -18.21
C LYS A 162 9.56 7.89 -19.22
N PRO A 163 9.65 7.15 -20.33
CA PRO A 163 10.58 7.47 -21.39
C PRO A 163 10.24 8.84 -21.96
N VAL A 164 11.27 9.60 -22.31
CA VAL A 164 11.11 10.82 -23.08
C VAL A 164 11.05 10.42 -24.56
N PHE A 165 10.02 10.88 -25.25
CA PHE A 165 9.86 10.61 -26.68
C PHE A 165 10.68 11.61 -27.47
N TRP A 166 11.89 11.18 -27.86
CA TRP A 166 12.78 11.94 -28.74
C TRP A 166 12.84 11.28 -30.11
N THR A 167 12.94 12.10 -31.17
CA THR A 167 13.29 11.60 -32.50
C THR A 167 14.73 11.09 -32.52
N HIS A 168 15.08 10.36 -33.57
CA HIS A 168 16.43 9.88 -33.75
C HIS A 168 17.46 11.03 -33.79
N GLU A 169 17.13 12.14 -34.47
CA GLU A 169 17.98 13.33 -34.57
C GLU A 169 18.16 14.02 -33.21
N GLU A 170 17.10 14.09 -32.41
CA GLU A 170 17.15 14.66 -31.05
C GLU A 170 18.03 13.83 -30.11
N ILE A 171 17.94 12.49 -30.19
CA ILE A 171 18.81 11.59 -29.43
C ILE A 171 20.28 11.79 -29.82
N LEU A 172 20.57 11.79 -31.13
CA LEU A 172 21.93 12.01 -31.64
C LEU A 172 22.50 13.34 -31.18
N SER A 173 21.73 14.42 -31.33
CA SER A 173 22.10 15.76 -30.88
C SER A 173 22.35 15.83 -29.37
N ALA A 174 21.43 15.34 -28.54
CA ALA A 174 21.54 15.41 -27.08
C ALA A 174 22.69 14.56 -26.52
N THR A 175 22.93 13.40 -27.11
CA THR A 175 24.02 12.50 -26.70
C THR A 175 25.38 12.88 -27.29
N GLY A 176 25.40 13.82 -28.25
CA GLY A 176 26.61 14.15 -29.01
C GLY A 176 27.12 12.99 -29.85
N HIS A 177 26.21 12.10 -30.28
CA HIS A 177 26.49 10.99 -31.20
C HIS A 177 25.99 11.36 -32.59
N GLY A 178 26.68 10.91 -33.65
CA GLY A 178 26.26 11.14 -35.04
C GLY A 178 27.30 11.89 -35.86
N PRO A 179 26.94 12.46 -37.01
CA PRO A 179 27.87 13.07 -37.96
C PRO A 179 28.32 14.47 -37.51
N PHE A 180 28.61 14.65 -36.23
CA PHE A 180 29.09 15.91 -35.66
C PHE A 180 30.62 15.93 -35.65
N PRO A 181 31.28 17.04 -36.06
CA PRO A 181 32.74 17.17 -35.99
C PRO A 181 33.31 16.87 -34.59
N SER A 182 32.59 17.29 -33.54
CA SER A 182 32.94 16.99 -32.14
C SER A 182 32.92 15.49 -31.81
N PHE A 183 32.02 14.71 -32.41
CA PHE A 183 31.99 13.26 -32.25
C PHE A 183 33.20 12.61 -32.96
N PHE A 184 33.47 12.98 -34.21
CA PHE A 184 34.60 12.42 -34.96
C PHE A 184 35.95 12.76 -34.32
N SER A 185 36.14 14.00 -33.86
CA SER A 185 37.33 14.42 -33.13
C SER A 185 37.53 13.64 -31.83
N ARG A 186 36.47 13.43 -31.03
CA ARG A 186 36.54 12.65 -29.78
C ARG A 186 37.03 11.20 -29.98
N PHE A 187 36.74 10.60 -31.13
CA PHE A 187 37.18 9.24 -31.48
C PHE A 187 38.41 9.20 -32.39
N HIS A 188 39.10 10.33 -32.57
CA HIS A 188 40.30 10.44 -33.42
C HIS A 188 40.05 10.04 -34.88
N LEU A 189 38.84 10.30 -35.38
CA LEU A 189 38.46 10.12 -36.78
C LEU A 189 38.60 11.40 -37.61
N SER A 190 38.82 12.55 -36.95
CA SER A 190 39.05 13.88 -37.53
C SER A 190 40.05 14.64 -36.66
N GLU A 191 40.86 15.51 -37.26
CA GLU A 191 41.83 16.36 -36.55
C GLU A 191 41.19 17.63 -35.93
N SER A 192 39.98 18.00 -36.36
CA SER A 192 39.28 19.19 -35.88
C SER A 192 37.88 18.85 -35.36
N ASP A 193 37.47 19.54 -34.28
CA ASP A 193 36.10 19.54 -33.74
C ASP A 193 35.22 20.69 -34.29
N SER A 194 35.80 21.54 -35.14
CA SER A 194 35.11 22.68 -35.74
C SER A 194 34.35 22.28 -37.01
N CYS A 195 33.17 22.90 -37.20
CA CYS A 195 32.42 22.79 -38.44
C CYS A 195 33.02 23.72 -39.49
N THR A 196 33.31 23.23 -40.69
CA THR A 196 33.81 24.02 -41.83
C THR A 196 32.70 24.80 -42.54
N CYS A 197 31.77 25.37 -41.76
CA CYS A 197 30.66 26.22 -42.22
C CYS A 197 31.16 27.40 -43.05
#